data_AF-L5KV34-F1
#
_entry.id   AF-L5KV34-F1
#
_cell.length_a   1.000
_cell.length_b   1.000
_cell.length_c   1.000
_cell.angle_alpha   90.00
_cell.angle_beta   90.00
_cell.angle_gamma   90.00
#
_symmetry.space_group_name_H-M   'P 1'
#
loop_
_entity.id
_entity.type
_entity.pdbx_description
1 polymer ?
#
loop_
_entity_poly.entity_id
_entity_poly.type
_entity_poly.pdbx_seq_one_letter_code
_entity_poly.pdbx_strand_id
1 'polypeptide(L)'
;MALPFACSFCLYRWGAKRLGVVAAEARRGVSFRLEEKTAHSSLALFKGDTGVRYGMVGLEPTKLALNVERFREWAVVLADTAVTSGRHYWEVTVKRSQQFRIGVADMDISRDSCIGVDDRSWVFTYAQRKWHTMLANEKAPIEGIGQPEKVGLLLEYEAQKLSLVDASQVTVVHTLQTDFRGPVVPAFALWDGELLTHSGLEVPEGL
;
A
#
# COMPACT_ATOMS: atom_id res chain seq x y z
N MET A 1 -42.42 -6.02 -62.65
CA MET A 1 -41.29 -5.14 -63.05
C MET A 1 -40.34 -5.04 -61.87
N ALA A 2 -39.05 -5.26 -62.14
CA ALA A 2 -37.85 -5.00 -61.33
C ALA A 2 -37.63 -5.74 -59.99
N LEU A 3 -36.76 -6.77 -60.04
CA LEU A 3 -35.66 -7.06 -59.10
C LEU A 3 -34.45 -6.17 -59.47
N PRO A 4 -33.29 -6.19 -58.78
CA PRO A 4 -32.95 -6.40 -57.36
C PRO A 4 -31.91 -5.37 -56.83
N PHE A 5 -31.61 -5.37 -55.53
CA PHE A 5 -30.27 -5.01 -55.03
C PHE A 5 -29.84 -6.00 -53.95
N ALA A 6 -28.75 -6.70 -54.24
CA ALA A 6 -28.00 -7.54 -53.33
C ALA A 6 -27.02 -6.67 -52.52
N CYS A 7 -26.85 -6.97 -51.23
CA CYS A 7 -25.76 -6.43 -50.43
C CYS A 7 -24.83 -7.58 -50.02
N SER A 8 -23.56 -7.43 -50.38
CA SER A 8 -22.47 -8.38 -50.22
C SER A 8 -21.92 -8.33 -48.78
N PHE A 9 -21.79 -9.49 -48.14
CA PHE A 9 -20.87 -9.64 -47.00
C PHE A 9 -19.80 -10.67 -47.41
N CYS A 10 -18.61 -10.16 -47.71
CA CYS A 10 -17.41 -10.96 -47.90
C CYS A 10 -17.00 -11.61 -46.58
N LEU A 11 -16.92 -12.94 -46.60
CA LEU A 11 -16.13 -13.73 -45.66
C LEU A 11 -14.64 -13.52 -45.98
N TYR A 12 -13.85 -13.17 -44.97
CA TYR A 12 -12.45 -13.61 -44.93
C TYR A 12 -12.15 -14.25 -43.58
N ARG A 13 -11.94 -15.56 -43.65
CA ARG A 13 -11.31 -16.38 -42.61
C ARG A 13 -9.86 -15.91 -42.46
N TRP A 14 -9.43 -15.64 -41.23
CA TRP A 14 -8.03 -15.85 -40.86
C TRP A 14 -7.98 -16.53 -39.50
N GLY A 15 -7.52 -17.78 -39.52
CA GLY A 15 -7.16 -18.50 -38.32
C GLY A 15 -5.81 -17.99 -37.83
N ALA A 16 -5.71 -17.77 -36.53
CA ALA A 16 -4.43 -17.70 -35.85
C ALA A 16 -4.58 -18.45 -34.52
N LYS A 17 -4.06 -19.69 -34.49
CA LYS A 17 -3.66 -20.33 -33.24
C LYS A 17 -2.63 -19.41 -32.60
N ARG A 18 -2.94 -18.79 -31.46
CA ARG A 18 -1.90 -18.24 -30.59
C ARG A 18 -1.57 -19.27 -29.53
N LEU A 19 -0.36 -19.80 -29.70
CA LEU A 19 0.40 -20.56 -28.75
C LEU A 19 0.33 -19.89 -27.37
N GLY A 20 0.15 -20.71 -26.34
CA GLY A 20 0.26 -20.29 -24.95
C GLY A 20 1.63 -19.68 -24.72
N VAL A 21 1.66 -18.37 -24.53
CA VAL A 21 2.70 -17.72 -23.76
C VAL A 21 2.13 -17.67 -22.36
N VAL A 22 2.54 -18.62 -21.50
CA VAL A 22 2.55 -18.32 -20.07
C VAL A 22 3.56 -17.20 -19.97
N ALA A 23 3.07 -15.95 -19.91
CA ALA A 23 3.93 -14.84 -19.56
C ALA A 23 4.50 -15.20 -18.19
N ALA A 24 5.82 -15.40 -18.12
CA ALA A 24 6.50 -15.33 -16.84
C ALA A 24 6.13 -13.94 -16.29
N GLU A 25 5.23 -13.90 -15.31
CA GLU A 25 4.92 -12.68 -14.60
C GLU A 25 6.26 -12.12 -14.13
N ALA A 26 6.58 -10.92 -14.63
CA ALA A 26 7.84 -10.29 -14.32
C ALA A 26 7.95 -10.22 -12.80
N ARG A 27 9.08 -10.69 -12.26
CA ARG A 27 9.46 -10.68 -10.83
C ARG A 27 9.55 -9.27 -10.21
N ARG A 28 8.95 -8.25 -10.81
CA ARG A 28 9.00 -6.88 -10.34
C ARG A 28 7.99 -6.71 -9.21
N GLY A 29 8.46 -6.39 -8.01
CA GLY A 29 7.57 -6.03 -6.91
C GLY A 29 6.83 -4.72 -7.18
N VAL A 30 5.80 -4.47 -6.37
CA VAL A 30 5.00 -3.24 -6.43
C VAL A 30 5.89 -2.00 -6.32
N SER A 31 5.80 -1.11 -7.32
CA SER A 31 6.40 0.23 -7.26
C SER A 31 5.28 1.24 -7.10
N PHE A 32 5.43 2.14 -6.14
CA PHE A 32 4.40 3.12 -5.79
C PHE A 32 5.01 4.42 -5.29
N ARG A 33 4.23 5.50 -5.38
CA ARG A 33 4.44 6.76 -4.66
C ARG A 33 3.32 6.98 -3.64
N LEU A 34 3.53 7.93 -2.76
CA LEU A 34 2.54 8.43 -1.81
C LEU A 34 1.62 9.40 -2.53
N GLU A 35 0.32 9.27 -2.29
CA GLU A 35 -0.71 9.98 -3.02
C GLU A 35 -1.11 11.27 -2.27
N GLU A 36 -0.70 12.44 -2.78
CA GLU A 36 -0.90 13.75 -2.15
C GLU A 36 -2.39 14.04 -1.89
N LYS A 37 -3.29 13.58 -2.77
CA LYS A 37 -4.74 13.78 -2.60
C LYS A 37 -5.30 13.01 -1.41
N THR A 38 -4.65 11.94 -0.95
CA THR A 38 -5.05 11.21 0.25
C THR A 38 -4.42 11.78 1.53
N ALA A 39 -3.21 12.34 1.42
CA ALA A 39 -2.42 12.78 2.57
C ALA A 39 -3.13 13.83 3.44
N HIS A 40 -3.16 13.63 4.75
CA HIS A 40 -3.61 14.68 5.67
C HIS A 40 -2.79 15.97 5.56
N SER A 41 -3.39 17.12 5.87
CA SER A 41 -2.76 18.43 5.71
C SER A 41 -1.51 18.63 6.58
N SER A 42 -1.35 17.88 7.67
CA SER A 42 -0.16 17.88 8.53
C SER A 42 1.01 17.03 7.97
N LEU A 43 0.84 16.42 6.81
CA LEU A 43 1.83 15.58 6.15
C LEU A 43 2.37 16.29 4.92
N ALA A 44 3.69 16.44 4.85
CA ALA A 44 4.39 16.96 3.69
C ALA A 44 5.11 15.83 2.97
N LEU A 45 4.75 15.60 1.71
CA LEU A 45 5.45 14.65 0.84
C LEU A 45 6.80 15.23 0.41
N PHE A 46 7.79 14.38 0.22
CA PHE A 46 9.13 14.76 -0.23
C PHE A 46 9.82 13.65 -1.01
N LYS A 47 10.96 13.98 -1.64
CA LYS A 47 11.79 13.05 -2.41
C LYS A 47 11.01 12.33 -3.52
N GLY A 48 10.29 13.11 -4.34
CA GLY A 48 9.46 12.57 -5.43
C GLY A 48 8.35 11.67 -4.91
N ASP A 49 7.67 12.12 -3.84
CA ASP A 49 6.52 11.45 -3.23
C ASP A 49 6.82 10.04 -2.73
N THR A 50 8.07 9.74 -2.37
CA THR A 50 8.42 8.47 -1.71
C THR A 50 8.57 8.61 -0.21
N GLY A 51 8.70 9.85 0.28
CA GLY A 51 8.80 10.16 1.71
C GLY A 51 7.66 11.05 2.17
N VAL A 52 7.32 10.93 3.45
CA VAL A 52 6.37 11.80 4.14
C VAL A 52 6.93 12.24 5.48
N ARG A 53 6.77 13.52 5.79
CA ARG A 53 7.22 14.14 7.03
C ARG A 53 6.04 14.77 7.74
N TYR A 54 5.94 14.53 9.05
CA TYR A 54 4.98 15.22 9.89
C TYR A 54 5.43 16.66 10.12
N GLY A 55 4.53 17.63 9.94
CA GLY A 55 4.81 19.03 10.19
C GLY A 55 3.56 19.88 10.32
N MET A 56 3.60 20.87 11.21
CA MET A 56 2.49 21.81 11.44
C MET A 56 2.24 22.81 10.31
N VAL A 57 3.09 22.83 9.27
CA VAL A 57 2.87 23.69 8.11
C VAL A 57 1.84 23.00 7.22
N GLY A 58 0.58 23.26 7.51
CA GLY A 58 -0.55 22.79 6.72
C GLY A 58 -0.40 23.20 5.25
N LEU A 59 -0.96 22.38 4.35
CA LEU A 59 -1.17 22.79 2.96
C LEU A 59 -1.93 24.13 2.92
N GLU A 60 -1.56 25.01 1.99
CA GLU A 60 -2.28 26.25 1.72
C GLU A 60 -3.80 25.99 1.60
N PRO A 61 -4.67 26.80 2.23
CA PRO A 61 -6.12 26.59 2.25
C PRO A 61 -6.74 26.36 0.86
N THR A 62 -6.17 26.96 -0.18
CA THR A 62 -6.61 26.79 -1.58
C THR A 62 -6.37 25.37 -2.12
N LYS A 63 -5.33 24.67 -1.65
CA LYS A 63 -5.07 23.25 -1.96
C LYS A 63 -5.90 22.28 -1.11
N LEU A 64 -6.52 22.79 -0.04
CA LEU A 64 -7.43 22.04 0.84
C LEU A 64 -8.88 22.06 0.35
N ALA A 65 -9.18 22.67 -0.81
CA ALA A 65 -10.51 22.60 -1.44
C ALA A 65 -11.09 21.19 -1.29
N LEU A 66 -12.35 21.09 -0.84
CA LEU A 66 -13.03 19.89 -0.34
C LEU A 66 -12.71 18.61 -1.13
N ASN A 67 -11.56 17.99 -0.84
CA ASN A 67 -11.13 16.77 -1.46
C ASN A 67 -11.64 15.63 -0.58
N VAL A 68 -12.59 14.85 -1.12
CA VAL A 68 -13.20 13.73 -0.43
C VAL A 68 -12.24 12.55 -0.24
N GLU A 69 -11.14 12.50 -1.00
CA GLU A 69 -10.13 11.45 -0.86
C GLU A 69 -9.15 11.70 0.29
N ARG A 70 -9.11 12.93 0.82
CA ARG A 70 -8.14 13.35 1.83
C ARG A 70 -8.56 12.92 3.23
N PHE A 71 -7.64 12.31 3.98
CA PHE A 71 -7.83 12.15 5.43
C PHE A 71 -7.88 13.53 6.11
N ARG A 72 -8.89 13.77 6.94
CA ARG A 72 -9.14 15.09 7.55
C ARG A 72 -8.76 15.19 9.02
N GLU A 73 -8.93 14.10 9.75
CA GLU A 73 -8.70 14.08 11.20
C GLU A 73 -7.39 13.36 11.58
N TRP A 74 -6.92 12.47 10.72
CA TRP A 74 -5.81 11.57 11.02
C TRP A 74 -4.66 11.79 10.06
N ALA A 75 -3.44 11.92 10.59
CA ALA A 75 -2.21 12.07 9.83
C ALA A 75 -1.83 10.78 9.07
N VAL A 76 -2.62 10.46 8.03
CA VAL A 76 -2.55 9.27 7.19
C VAL A 76 -2.29 9.66 5.74
N VAL A 77 -1.57 8.81 5.02
CA VAL A 77 -1.37 8.87 3.57
C VAL A 77 -1.39 7.45 2.99
N LEU A 78 -1.97 7.30 1.79
CA LEU A 78 -1.97 6.05 1.04
C LEU A 78 -1.01 6.11 -0.15
N ALA A 79 -0.61 4.94 -0.63
CA ALA A 79 0.11 4.80 -1.89
C ALA A 79 -0.82 4.86 -3.11
N ASP A 80 -0.26 5.21 -4.27
CA ASP A 80 -0.98 5.42 -5.54
C ASP A 80 -1.23 4.13 -6.34
N THR A 81 -0.68 3.00 -5.91
CA THR A 81 -0.72 1.73 -6.65
C THR A 81 -1.37 0.63 -5.82
N ALA A 82 -2.47 0.09 -6.35
CA ALA A 82 -3.21 -1.00 -5.72
C ALA A 82 -2.60 -2.37 -6.05
N VAL A 83 -2.62 -3.26 -5.06
CA VAL A 83 -2.26 -4.67 -5.18
C VAL A 83 -3.52 -5.50 -5.19
N THR A 84 -3.61 -6.40 -6.19
CA THR A 84 -4.76 -7.29 -6.39
C THR A 84 -4.37 -8.77 -6.51
N SER A 85 -3.07 -9.07 -6.49
CA SER A 85 -2.53 -10.42 -6.62
C SER A 85 -1.04 -10.43 -6.32
N GLY A 86 -0.50 -11.61 -6.04
CA GLY A 86 0.93 -11.91 -5.95
C GLY A 86 1.58 -11.59 -4.61
N ARG A 87 2.92 -11.72 -4.62
CA ARG A 87 3.80 -11.44 -3.48
C ARG A 87 4.57 -10.17 -3.73
N HIS A 88 4.47 -9.23 -2.81
CA HIS A 88 5.06 -7.89 -2.93
C HIS A 88 5.87 -7.54 -1.68
N TYR A 89 7.04 -6.95 -1.89
CA TYR A 89 7.91 -6.51 -0.82
C TYR A 89 8.27 -5.04 -0.99
N TRP A 90 8.22 -4.29 0.11
CA TRP A 90 8.75 -2.94 0.19
C TRP A 90 9.34 -2.69 1.57
N GLU A 91 10.26 -1.74 1.65
CA GLU A 91 10.84 -1.32 2.91
C GLU A 91 10.38 0.08 3.31
N VAL A 92 10.41 0.35 4.61
CA VAL A 92 10.11 1.65 5.19
C VAL A 92 11.25 2.03 6.11
N THR A 93 11.93 3.14 5.81
CA THR A 93 12.88 3.78 6.70
C THR A 93 12.16 4.79 7.57
N VAL A 94 12.38 4.71 8.88
CA VAL A 94 11.78 5.60 9.87
C VAL A 94 12.87 6.48 10.48
N LYS A 95 12.64 7.80 10.53
CA LYS A 95 13.59 8.74 11.13
C LYS A 95 12.88 9.69 12.07
N ARG A 96 13.46 9.86 13.27
CA ARG A 96 13.01 10.83 14.29
C ARG A 96 11.52 10.69 14.66
N SER A 97 10.97 9.48 14.54
CA SER A 97 9.59 9.15 14.92
C SER A 97 9.58 8.13 16.05
N GLN A 98 8.69 8.34 17.01
CA GLN A 98 8.41 7.42 18.13
C GLN A 98 6.97 6.89 18.07
N GLN A 99 6.16 7.37 17.11
CA GLN A 99 4.78 6.94 16.94
C GLN A 99 4.39 6.91 15.45
N PHE A 100 4.11 5.71 14.94
CA PHE A 100 3.67 5.52 13.56
C PHE A 100 2.87 4.22 13.38
N ARG A 101 2.18 4.12 12.23
CA ARG A 101 1.54 2.89 11.73
C ARG A 101 1.94 2.67 10.28
N ILE A 102 2.23 1.42 9.93
CA ILE A 102 2.59 1.00 8.57
C ILE A 102 1.87 -0.30 8.24
N GLY A 103 1.35 -0.43 7.03
CA GLY A 103 0.67 -1.65 6.62
C GLY A 103 -0.02 -1.49 5.28
N VAL A 104 -1.19 -2.10 5.16
CA VAL A 104 -2.07 -1.97 4.00
C VAL A 104 -3.49 -1.64 4.43
N ALA A 105 -4.22 -0.99 3.54
CA ALA A 105 -5.64 -0.71 3.70
C ALA A 105 -6.37 -1.00 2.40
N ASP A 106 -7.67 -1.28 2.49
CA ASP A 106 -8.55 -1.26 1.32
C ASP A 106 -8.43 0.09 0.62
N MET A 107 -8.40 0.09 -0.72
CA MET A 107 -8.25 1.31 -1.51
C MET A 107 -9.35 2.36 -1.20
N ASP A 108 -10.55 1.89 -0.87
CA ASP A 108 -11.75 2.68 -0.58
C ASP A 108 -11.97 2.93 0.92
N ILE A 109 -10.98 2.68 1.78
CA ILE A 109 -11.10 2.90 3.24
C ILE A 109 -11.62 4.30 3.58
N SER A 110 -12.46 4.37 4.61
CA SER A 110 -13.01 5.64 5.11
C SER A 110 -11.91 6.64 5.43
N ARG A 111 -12.15 7.91 5.07
CA ARG A 111 -11.22 9.03 5.35
C ARG A 111 -11.43 9.65 6.74
N ASP A 112 -12.41 9.15 7.50
CA ASP A 112 -12.80 9.65 8.82
C ASP A 112 -12.14 8.86 9.97
N SER A 113 -11.51 7.72 9.66
CA SER A 113 -10.86 6.84 10.63
C SER A 113 -9.37 6.73 10.38
N CYS A 114 -8.61 6.35 11.41
CA CYS A 114 -7.19 6.04 11.27
C CYS A 114 -7.02 4.56 10.90
N ILE A 115 -6.00 4.24 10.09
CA ILE A 115 -5.65 2.86 9.75
C ILE A 115 -5.41 1.99 11.00
N GLY A 116 -5.92 0.77 10.99
CA GLY A 116 -5.94 -0.19 12.10
C GLY A 116 -7.14 -0.06 13.05
N VAL A 117 -7.96 1.00 12.94
CA VAL A 117 -9.14 1.19 13.80
C VAL A 117 -10.36 0.42 13.26
N ASP A 118 -10.48 0.32 11.94
CA ASP A 118 -11.55 -0.45 11.27
C ASP A 118 -11.05 -1.83 10.82
N ASP A 119 -11.97 -2.62 10.25
CA ASP A 119 -11.73 -3.93 9.66
C ASP A 119 -11.24 -3.87 8.20
N ARG A 120 -10.92 -2.68 7.70
CA ARG A 120 -10.47 -2.41 6.32
C ARG A 120 -9.00 -2.05 6.22
N SER A 121 -8.26 -2.25 7.31
CA SER A 121 -6.83 -1.96 7.36
C SER A 121 -6.09 -2.89 8.32
N TRP A 122 -4.92 -3.36 7.89
CA TRP A 122 -4.07 -4.30 8.60
C TRP A 122 -2.69 -3.66 8.76
N VAL A 123 -2.32 -3.31 9.99
CA VAL A 123 -1.13 -2.50 10.22
C VAL A 123 -0.29 -3.01 11.38
N PHE A 124 1.00 -2.71 11.30
CA PHE A 124 1.92 -2.74 12.42
C PHE A 124 2.03 -1.33 12.99
N THR A 125 1.91 -1.21 14.31
CA THR A 125 2.04 0.08 15.01
C THR A 125 3.25 0.06 15.94
N TYR A 126 4.00 1.15 15.90
CA TYR A 126 5.08 1.40 16.83
C TYR A 126 4.71 2.58 17.70
N ALA A 127 4.68 2.38 19.02
CA ALA A 127 4.41 3.43 20.01
C ALA A 127 5.03 3.04 21.34
N GLN A 128 5.50 4.02 22.12
CA GLN A 128 6.10 3.79 23.45
C GLN A 128 7.20 2.72 23.42
N ARG A 129 8.00 2.73 22.34
CA ARG A 129 9.09 1.78 22.09
C ARG A 129 8.67 0.31 21.94
N LYS A 130 7.41 0.05 21.59
CA LYS A 130 6.86 -1.29 21.43
C LYS A 130 6.14 -1.43 20.10
N TRP A 131 6.32 -2.59 19.49
CA TRP A 131 5.59 -3.00 18.30
C TRP A 131 4.32 -3.73 18.67
N HIS A 132 3.26 -3.50 17.89
CA HIS A 132 2.02 -4.24 17.97
C HIS A 132 1.47 -4.48 16.57
N THR A 133 0.70 -5.55 16.40
CA THR A 133 -0.29 -5.62 15.34
C THR A 133 -1.50 -4.76 15.69
N MET A 134 -2.21 -4.29 14.67
CA MET A 134 -3.47 -3.58 14.85
C MET A 134 -4.43 -3.80 13.67
N LEU A 135 -5.67 -4.19 13.99
CA LEU A 135 -6.78 -4.49 13.09
C LEU A 135 -8.06 -4.31 13.88
N ALA A 136 -9.11 -3.67 13.33
CA ALA A 136 -10.40 -3.52 13.98
C ALA A 136 -10.30 -2.99 15.43
N ASN A 137 -9.34 -2.09 15.67
CA ASN A 137 -9.00 -1.51 16.97
C ASN A 137 -8.45 -2.51 18.02
N GLU A 138 -8.31 -3.78 17.67
CA GLU A 138 -7.62 -4.79 18.48
C GLU A 138 -6.10 -4.64 18.31
N LYS A 139 -5.35 -4.84 19.40
CA LYS A 139 -3.89 -4.74 19.42
C LYS A 139 -3.28 -5.96 20.08
N ALA A 140 -2.26 -6.55 19.47
CA ALA A 140 -1.45 -7.60 20.08
C ALA A 140 0.04 -7.23 20.04
N PRO A 141 0.80 -7.44 21.14
CA PRO A 141 2.21 -7.08 21.19
C PRO A 141 3.05 -7.96 20.26
N ILE A 142 4.11 -7.37 19.69
CA ILE A 142 5.13 -8.07 18.92
C ILE A 142 6.45 -7.98 19.69
N GLU A 143 7.07 -9.14 19.89
CA GLU A 143 8.37 -9.27 20.56
C GLU A 143 9.49 -9.52 19.56
N GLY A 144 10.75 -9.39 20.00
CA GLY A 144 11.91 -9.75 19.19
C GLY A 144 12.34 -8.70 18.16
N ILE A 145 11.70 -7.52 18.12
CA ILE A 145 12.09 -6.40 17.24
C ILE A 145 12.23 -5.09 18.04
N GLY A 146 13.36 -4.42 17.87
CA GLY A 146 13.68 -3.14 18.51
C GLY A 146 13.05 -1.93 17.81
N GLN A 147 13.55 -0.72 18.11
CA GLN A 147 13.26 0.45 17.26
C GLN A 147 14.02 0.29 15.95
N PRO A 148 13.36 0.18 14.80
CA PRO A 148 14.08 0.01 13.56
C PRO A 148 14.29 1.34 12.87
N GLU A 149 15.50 1.52 12.33
CA GLU A 149 15.74 2.54 11.30
C GLU A 149 15.07 2.15 9.98
N LYS A 150 14.87 0.85 9.75
CA LYS A 150 14.29 0.28 8.53
C LYS A 150 13.61 -1.06 8.81
N VAL A 151 12.41 -1.27 8.26
CA VAL A 151 11.68 -2.55 8.28
C VAL A 151 11.15 -2.88 6.90
N GLY A 152 10.97 -4.16 6.62
CA GLY A 152 10.28 -4.65 5.44
C GLY A 152 8.81 -4.97 5.73
N LEU A 153 7.98 -4.84 4.71
CA LEU A 153 6.64 -5.43 4.66
C LEU A 153 6.58 -6.41 3.50
N LEU A 154 6.15 -7.64 3.77
CA LEU A 154 5.84 -8.65 2.78
C LEU A 154 4.33 -8.85 2.73
N LEU A 155 3.72 -8.55 1.59
CA LEU A 155 2.33 -8.81 1.31
C LEU A 155 2.22 -10.06 0.43
N GLU A 156 1.47 -11.05 0.89
CA GLU A 156 1.12 -12.25 0.11
C GLU A 156 -0.39 -12.26 -0.08
N TYR A 157 -0.85 -11.71 -1.22
CA TYR A 157 -2.25 -11.38 -1.43
C TYR A 157 -3.16 -12.61 -1.38
N GLU A 158 -2.83 -13.65 -2.14
CA GLU A 158 -3.62 -14.89 -2.20
C GLU A 158 -3.57 -15.67 -0.88
N ALA A 159 -2.46 -15.55 -0.15
CA ALA A 159 -2.28 -16.21 1.15
C ALA A 159 -2.91 -15.43 2.30
N GLN A 160 -3.45 -14.23 2.05
CA GLN A 160 -4.09 -13.37 3.06
C GLN A 160 -3.14 -13.04 4.22
N LYS A 161 -1.92 -12.64 3.87
CA LYS A 161 -0.87 -12.35 4.85
C LYS A 161 -0.22 -11.00 4.60
N LEU A 162 -0.03 -10.27 5.69
CA LEU A 162 0.89 -9.15 5.77
C LEU A 162 1.93 -9.45 6.84
N SER A 163 3.20 -9.51 6.47
CA SER A 163 4.31 -9.82 7.37
C SER A 163 5.21 -8.62 7.61
N LEU A 164 5.58 -8.41 8.88
CA LEU A 164 6.64 -7.49 9.28
C LEU A 164 7.98 -8.23 9.17
N VAL A 165 8.94 -7.62 8.50
CA VAL A 165 10.24 -8.22 8.20
C VAL A 165 11.34 -7.37 8.83
N ASP A 166 12.29 -8.01 9.49
CA ASP A 166 13.57 -7.39 9.82
C ASP A 166 14.38 -7.28 8.54
N ALA A 167 14.49 -6.07 7.99
CA ALA A 167 15.19 -5.84 6.73
C ALA A 167 16.71 -6.11 6.81
N SER A 168 17.30 -6.12 8.01
CA SER A 168 18.72 -6.40 8.20
C SER A 168 19.03 -7.89 8.21
N GLN A 169 18.12 -8.69 8.80
CA GLN A 169 18.28 -10.14 8.89
C GLN A 169 17.54 -10.89 7.78
N VAL A 170 16.65 -10.21 7.05
CA VAL A 170 15.79 -10.81 6.03
C VAL A 170 14.96 -11.95 6.63
N THR A 171 14.34 -11.67 7.78
CA THR A 171 13.53 -12.65 8.52
C THR A 171 12.15 -12.07 8.83
N VAL A 172 11.13 -12.93 8.74
CA VAL A 172 9.77 -12.58 9.19
C VAL A 172 9.77 -12.49 10.72
N VAL A 173 9.40 -11.32 11.23
CA VAL A 173 9.24 -11.05 12.67
C VAL A 173 7.84 -11.42 13.12
N HIS A 174 6.83 -11.02 12.35
CA HIS A 174 5.44 -11.30 12.67
C HIS A 174 4.57 -11.32 11.43
N THR A 175 3.43 -12.01 11.49
CA THR A 175 2.48 -12.11 10.38
C THR A 175 1.07 -11.83 10.87
N LEU A 176 0.44 -10.83 10.26
CA LEU A 176 -0.98 -10.56 10.34
C LEU A 176 -1.73 -11.43 9.31
N GLN A 177 -2.73 -12.17 9.79
CA GLN A 177 -3.74 -12.73 8.90
C GLN A 177 -4.69 -11.61 8.48
N THR A 178 -5.03 -11.58 7.19
CA THR A 178 -5.88 -10.56 6.59
C THR A 178 -7.18 -11.16 6.05
N ASP A 179 -8.10 -10.30 5.63
CA ASP A 179 -9.33 -10.69 4.94
C ASP A 179 -9.58 -9.70 3.80
N PHE A 180 -8.67 -9.68 2.82
CA PHE A 180 -8.76 -8.81 1.66
C PHE A 180 -9.98 -9.19 0.82
N ARG A 181 -10.91 -8.25 0.68
CA ARG A 181 -12.12 -8.41 -0.15
C ARG A 181 -12.02 -7.68 -1.48
N GLY A 182 -10.90 -7.01 -1.72
CA GLY A 182 -10.66 -6.20 -2.90
C GLY A 182 -9.21 -5.71 -2.98
N PRO A 183 -8.94 -4.72 -3.85
CA PRO A 183 -7.61 -4.13 -3.98
C PRO A 183 -7.18 -3.43 -2.69
N VAL A 184 -5.93 -3.68 -2.27
CA VAL A 184 -5.32 -3.00 -1.13
C VAL A 184 -4.16 -2.11 -1.57
N VAL A 185 -3.90 -1.05 -0.82
CA VAL A 185 -2.78 -0.13 -1.05
C VAL A 185 -1.90 -0.06 0.20
N PRO A 186 -0.57 0.10 0.06
CA PRO A 186 0.28 0.49 1.17
C PRO A 186 -0.25 1.74 1.87
N ALA A 187 -0.27 1.72 3.20
CA ALA A 187 -0.88 2.75 4.03
C ALA A 187 0.03 3.12 5.20
N PHE A 188 0.15 4.43 5.47
CA PHE A 188 1.08 4.96 6.45
C PHE A 188 0.43 6.05 7.30
N ALA A 189 0.62 5.98 8.62
CA ALA A 189 0.23 7.04 9.55
C ALA A 189 1.44 7.47 10.38
N LEU A 190 1.61 8.78 10.57
CA LEU A 190 2.80 9.37 11.19
C LEU A 190 2.42 10.59 12.03
N TRP A 191 2.88 10.64 13.28
CA TRP A 191 2.57 11.75 14.20
C TRP A 191 3.80 12.58 14.63
N ASP A 192 5.00 12.16 14.22
CA ASP A 192 6.27 12.83 14.42
C ASP A 192 7.31 12.35 13.40
N GLY A 193 8.38 13.11 13.19
CA GLY A 193 9.48 12.68 12.31
C GLY A 193 9.10 12.51 10.84
N GLU A 194 9.71 11.52 10.19
CA GLU A 194 9.54 11.21 8.78
C GLU A 194 9.63 9.70 8.47
N LEU A 195 8.93 9.28 7.42
CA LEU A 195 8.99 7.97 6.80
C LEU A 195 9.49 8.09 5.37
N LEU A 196 10.29 7.13 4.92
CA LEU A 196 10.71 6.99 3.53
C LEU A 196 10.42 5.57 3.05
N THR A 197 9.67 5.43 1.96
CA THR A 197 9.33 4.15 1.35
C THR A 197 10.34 3.77 0.28
N HIS A 198 10.64 2.47 0.19
CA HIS A 198 11.49 1.87 -0.84
C HIS A 198 10.70 0.74 -1.50
N SER A 199 10.10 1.05 -2.64
CA SER A 199 9.23 0.15 -3.41
C SER A 199 9.93 -0.31 -4.71
N GLY A 200 9.30 -1.22 -5.44
CA GLY A 200 9.86 -1.82 -6.66
C GLY A 200 10.96 -2.84 -6.39
N LEU A 201 11.06 -3.32 -5.14
CA LEU A 201 12.00 -4.34 -4.71
C LEU A 201 11.49 -5.72 -5.10
N GLU A 202 12.40 -6.62 -5.45
CA GLU A 202 12.05 -8.05 -5.52
C GLU A 202 11.85 -8.60 -4.10
N VAL A 203 11.04 -9.64 -3.96
CA VAL A 203 10.94 -10.36 -2.68
C VAL A 203 12.30 -11.01 -2.38
N PRO A 204 12.94 -10.69 -1.25
CA PRO A 204 14.23 -11.29 -0.89
C PRO A 204 14.19 -12.82 -0.87
N GLU A 205 15.29 -13.44 -1.28
CA GLU A 205 15.45 -14.89 -1.16
C GLU A 205 15.40 -15.30 0.33
N GLY A 206 14.56 -16.28 0.67
CA GLY A 206 14.38 -16.78 2.03
C GLY A 206 13.14 -16.26 2.77
N LEU A 207 12.42 -15.31 2.16
CA LEU A 207 11.09 -14.86 2.61
C LEU A 207 9.95 -15.51 1.84
#